data_AF-A0A9E5RK78-F1
#
_entry.id   AF-A0A9E5RK78-F1
#
_cell.length_a   1.000
_cell.length_b   1.000
_cell.length_c   1.000
_cell.angle_alpha   90.00
_cell.angle_beta   90.00
_cell.angle_gamma   90.00
#
_symmetry.space_group_name_H-M   'P 1'
#
loop_
_entity.id
_entity.type
_entity.pdbx_description
1 polymer ?
#
loop_
_entity_poly.entity_id
_entity_poly.type
_entity_poly.pdbx_seq_one_letter_code
_entity_poly.pdbx_strand_id
1 'polypeptide(L)'
;TIDIHVGGADLVFPHHENEIAQSEAVTGKPLARYWLHNGMVNVGGEKMSKSLGNFTTIRQLLDAPDAPDPMALRLFVLQAQYRKPIDFTEEAIASAKNSWETLQDGLLFGYHYGKQLGWTDTDDASFGNPEYMRIPSESEAVQRFQESMDDDFNTPGAIAILFELAKTLQKEGNLLVHQGKASTDSQTIREQWQTLVCLAQVLGLEAKPSAEPQPTDSPTDAEIEEMIQQRQEARKAKNFAEGDRIRDELKAQGIILVDQPGGKTTWHRS
;
A
#
# COMPACT_ATOMS: atom_id res chain seq x y z
N THR A 1 1.92 37.61 5.84
CA THR A 1 1.15 36.58 6.56
C THR A 1 1.03 35.40 5.65
N ILE A 2 0.94 34.20 6.21
CA ILE A 2 0.80 32.93 5.46
C ILE A 2 -0.55 32.28 5.78
N ASP A 3 -0.96 31.33 4.97
CA ASP A 3 -2.25 30.66 5.17
C ASP A 3 -2.13 29.52 6.17
N ILE A 4 -1.14 28.65 5.97
CA ILE A 4 -0.91 27.44 6.76
C ILE A 4 0.53 27.42 7.24
N HIS A 5 0.73 27.15 8.54
CA HIS A 5 2.03 26.89 9.15
C HIS A 5 2.01 25.50 9.80
N VAL A 6 3.03 24.68 9.55
CA VAL A 6 3.07 23.26 9.97
C VAL A 6 4.25 22.97 10.89
N GLY A 7 4.14 21.97 11.77
CA GLY A 7 5.26 21.49 12.57
C GLY A 7 4.93 20.25 13.40
N GLY A 8 5.90 19.73 14.14
CA GLY A 8 5.64 18.69 15.14
C GLY A 8 4.86 19.23 16.33
N ALA A 9 4.11 18.37 17.04
CA ALA A 9 3.40 18.76 18.27
C ALA A 9 4.34 19.35 19.35
N ASP A 10 5.61 18.98 19.36
CA ASP A 10 6.64 19.55 20.23
C ASP A 10 7.08 20.98 19.84
N LEU A 11 6.75 21.44 18.64
CA LEU A 11 7.06 22.80 18.18
C LEU A 11 5.98 23.81 18.59
N VAL A 12 4.81 23.37 19.07
CA VAL A 12 3.77 24.28 19.61
C VAL A 12 4.40 25.23 20.64
N PHE A 13 5.18 24.68 21.57
CA PHE A 13 5.92 25.46 22.55
C PHE A 13 7.33 24.91 22.77
N PRO A 14 8.37 25.77 22.85
CA PRO A 14 8.30 27.24 22.77
C PRO A 14 8.41 27.78 21.35
N HIS A 15 8.66 26.94 20.35
CA HIS A 15 9.14 27.38 19.04
C HIS A 15 8.12 28.25 18.29
N HIS A 16 6.94 27.72 17.97
CA HIS A 16 5.92 28.47 17.22
C HIS A 16 5.36 29.64 18.02
N GLU A 17 5.24 29.51 19.34
CA GLU A 17 4.86 30.64 20.21
C GLU A 17 5.87 31.81 20.12
N ASN A 18 7.17 31.50 20.05
CA ASN A 18 8.20 32.52 19.82
C ASN A 18 8.11 33.12 18.41
N GLU A 19 7.81 32.33 17.39
CA GLU A 19 7.64 32.82 16.01
C GLU A 19 6.47 33.80 15.91
N ILE A 20 5.34 33.48 16.55
CA ILE A 20 4.18 34.35 16.69
C ILE A 20 4.61 35.64 17.38
N ALA A 21 5.21 35.54 18.57
CA ALA A 21 5.61 36.72 19.35
C ALA A 21 6.56 37.65 18.58
N GLN A 22 7.57 37.11 17.89
CA GLN A 22 8.54 37.88 17.11
C GLN A 22 7.89 38.54 15.88
N SER A 23 7.12 37.77 15.12
CA SER A 23 6.54 38.21 13.85
C SER A 23 5.42 39.21 14.06
N GLU A 24 4.52 38.94 14.99
CA GLU A 24 3.34 39.78 15.22
C GLU A 24 3.69 41.08 15.95
N ALA A 25 4.71 41.07 16.81
CA ALA A 25 5.19 42.30 17.47
C ALA A 25 5.77 43.32 16.47
N VAL A 26 6.46 42.85 15.42
CA VAL A 26 7.04 43.74 14.40
C VAL A 26 6.02 44.13 13.34
N THR A 27 5.13 43.22 12.95
CA THR A 27 4.23 43.44 11.81
C THR A 27 2.85 43.96 12.19
N GLY A 28 2.42 43.76 13.44
CA GLY A 28 1.05 44.03 13.91
C GLY A 28 -0.02 43.20 13.20
N LYS A 29 0.35 42.08 12.57
CA LYS A 29 -0.55 41.21 11.79
C LYS A 29 -0.36 39.74 12.18
N PRO A 30 -1.43 38.92 12.16
CA PRO A 30 -1.31 37.48 12.42
C PRO A 30 -0.30 36.80 11.50
N LEU A 31 0.60 35.97 12.05
CA LEU A 31 1.61 35.27 11.23
C LEU A 31 0.96 34.30 10.24
N ALA A 32 0.09 33.41 10.73
CA ALA A 32 -0.59 32.37 9.97
C ALA A 32 -2.09 32.28 10.31
N ARG A 33 -2.93 31.80 9.38
CA ARG A 33 -4.37 31.59 9.62
C ARG A 33 -4.65 30.22 10.26
N TYR A 34 -3.94 29.19 9.82
CA TYR A 34 -4.06 27.82 10.30
C TYR A 34 -2.71 27.29 10.76
N TRP A 35 -2.71 26.60 11.91
CA TRP A 35 -1.56 25.93 12.47
C TRP A 35 -1.86 24.43 12.56
N LEU A 36 -1.04 23.61 11.89
CA LEU A 36 -1.22 22.16 11.85
C LEU A 36 -0.02 21.49 12.51
N HIS A 37 -0.29 20.63 13.48
CA HIS A 37 0.75 19.92 14.22
C HIS A 37 0.58 18.42 14.15
N ASN A 38 1.62 17.71 13.72
CA ASN A 38 1.60 16.26 13.65
C ASN A 38 1.91 15.60 15.00
N GLY A 39 1.36 14.40 15.20
CA GLY A 39 1.63 13.55 16.36
C GLY A 39 3.08 13.05 16.39
N MET A 40 3.50 12.59 17.56
CA MET A 40 4.85 12.08 17.78
C MET A 40 5.02 10.66 17.24
N VAL A 41 6.26 10.30 16.90
CA VAL A 41 6.66 8.91 16.63
C VAL A 41 7.21 8.30 17.92
N ASN A 42 6.66 7.16 18.31
CA ASN A 42 7.10 6.35 19.43
C ASN A 42 7.79 5.06 18.93
N VAL A 43 8.55 4.40 19.79
CA VAL A 43 9.12 3.07 19.59
C VAL A 43 8.83 2.26 20.83
N GLY A 44 7.97 1.24 20.70
CA GLY A 44 7.57 0.40 21.83
C GLY A 44 6.85 1.19 22.93
N GLY A 45 6.04 2.19 22.54
CA GLY A 45 5.32 3.07 23.46
C GLY A 45 6.15 4.19 24.10
N GLU A 46 7.46 4.24 23.89
CA GLU A 46 8.32 5.33 24.35
C GLU A 46 8.58 6.34 23.22
N LYS A 47 8.66 7.64 23.54
CA LYS A 47 8.99 8.67 22.55
C LYS A 47 10.33 8.35 21.89
N MET A 48 10.37 8.35 20.56
CA MET A 48 11.61 8.19 19.81
C MET A 48 12.52 9.40 20.08
N SER A 49 13.73 9.17 20.61
CA SER A 49 14.69 10.26 20.85
C SER A 49 16.13 9.76 20.85
N LYS A 50 17.06 10.65 20.45
CA LYS A 50 18.50 10.36 20.52
C LYS A 50 18.96 10.09 21.96
N SER A 51 18.37 10.75 22.94
CA SER A 51 18.71 10.61 24.36
C SER A 51 18.33 9.25 24.95
N LEU A 52 17.25 8.63 24.48
CA LEU A 52 16.84 7.29 24.90
C LEU A 52 17.57 6.17 24.11
N GLY A 53 18.30 6.51 23.06
CA GLY A 53 19.00 5.55 22.20
C GLY A 53 18.06 4.71 21.32
N ASN A 54 16.75 4.96 21.35
CA ASN A 54 15.71 4.24 20.59
C ASN A 54 15.40 4.89 19.23
N PHE A 55 16.34 5.64 18.66
CA PHE A 55 16.18 6.35 17.39
C PHE A 55 16.84 5.59 16.24
N THR A 56 16.14 5.49 15.10
CA THR A 56 16.71 5.01 13.83
C THR A 56 16.53 6.07 12.75
N THR A 57 17.52 6.23 11.88
CA THR A 57 17.36 7.09 10.69
C THR A 57 16.64 6.33 9.57
N ILE A 58 15.93 7.05 8.71
CA ILE A 58 15.33 6.47 7.50
C ILE A 58 16.38 5.75 6.66
N ARG A 59 17.59 6.31 6.52
CA ARG A 59 18.68 5.66 5.76
C ARG A 59 19.11 4.34 6.40
N GLN A 60 19.31 4.30 7.72
CA GLN A 60 19.64 3.05 8.41
C GLN A 60 18.54 1.99 8.27
N LEU A 61 17.27 2.41 8.30
CA LEU A 61 16.14 1.52 8.11
C LEU A 61 16.07 0.95 6.68
N LEU A 62 16.35 1.78 5.67
CA LEU A 62 16.29 1.39 4.26
C LEU A 62 17.54 0.67 3.75
N ASP A 63 18.69 0.83 4.42
CA ASP A 63 19.94 0.12 4.10
C ASP A 63 20.05 -1.25 4.82
N ALA A 64 19.07 -1.59 5.68
CA ALA A 64 19.07 -2.86 6.41
C ALA A 64 18.84 -4.05 5.46
N PRO A 65 19.42 -5.23 5.74
CA PRO A 65 19.23 -6.42 4.89
C PRO A 65 17.76 -6.83 4.70
N ASP A 66 16.92 -6.54 5.70
CA ASP A 66 15.48 -6.80 5.75
C ASP A 66 14.65 -5.52 5.59
N ALA A 67 15.24 -4.48 4.97
CA ALA A 67 14.62 -3.17 4.79
C ALA A 67 13.20 -3.27 4.21
N PRO A 68 12.24 -2.49 4.74
CA PRO A 68 10.94 -2.34 4.10
C PRO A 68 11.06 -1.62 2.77
N ASP A 69 10.16 -1.95 1.84
CA ASP A 69 9.89 -1.10 0.69
C ASP A 69 9.59 0.33 1.20
N PRO A 70 10.23 1.38 0.65
CA PRO A 70 9.91 2.77 1.01
C PRO A 70 8.41 3.10 0.94
N MET A 71 7.67 2.47 0.04
CA MET A 71 6.22 2.63 -0.06
C MET A 71 5.46 1.93 1.08
N ALA A 72 5.95 0.81 1.60
CA ALA A 72 5.40 0.19 2.81
C ALA A 72 5.60 1.10 4.02
N LEU A 73 6.76 1.74 4.15
CA LEU A 73 7.01 2.73 5.21
C LEU A 73 6.10 3.97 5.05
N ARG A 74 5.89 4.44 3.81
CA ARG A 74 4.97 5.54 3.53
C ARG A 74 3.54 5.17 3.90
N LEU A 75 3.08 3.99 3.51
CA LEU A 75 1.76 3.46 3.85
C LEU A 75 1.58 3.38 5.36
N PHE A 76 2.57 2.86 6.10
CA PHE A 76 2.55 2.80 7.56
C PHE A 76 2.25 4.16 8.20
N VAL A 77 2.92 5.23 7.74
CA VAL A 77 2.69 6.58 8.27
C VAL A 77 1.28 7.09 7.96
N LEU A 78 0.78 6.83 6.75
CA LEU A 78 -0.53 7.28 6.29
C LEU A 78 -1.70 6.48 6.91
N GLN A 79 -1.44 5.28 7.43
CA GLN A 79 -2.46 4.47 8.12
C GLN A 79 -2.90 5.06 9.47
N ALA A 80 -2.22 6.10 9.96
CA ALA A 80 -2.62 6.85 11.14
C ALA A 80 -2.96 8.30 10.77
N GLN A 81 -4.00 8.85 11.40
CA GLN A 81 -4.34 10.26 11.23
C GLN A 81 -3.19 11.13 11.76
N TYR A 82 -2.81 12.17 11.00
CA TYR A 82 -1.53 12.87 11.20
C TYR A 82 -1.34 13.50 12.59
N ARG A 83 -2.42 13.79 13.34
CA ARG A 83 -2.41 14.38 14.69
C ARG A 83 -2.28 13.32 15.78
N LYS A 84 -2.38 12.04 15.45
CA LYS A 84 -2.24 10.92 16.39
C LYS A 84 -0.78 10.48 16.46
N PRO A 85 -0.31 10.09 17.65
CA PRO A 85 1.00 9.45 17.75
C PRO A 85 0.97 8.11 17.01
N ILE A 86 2.09 7.76 16.41
CA ILE A 86 2.31 6.45 15.77
C ILE A 86 3.36 5.69 16.55
N ASP A 87 3.20 4.37 16.67
CA ASP A 87 4.18 3.50 17.32
C ASP A 87 4.91 2.68 16.25
N PHE A 88 6.21 2.90 16.15
CA PHE A 88 7.09 2.24 15.21
C PHE A 88 7.63 0.96 15.87
N THR A 89 6.98 -0.16 15.59
CA THR A 89 7.39 -1.49 16.05
C THR A 89 7.65 -2.41 14.87
N GLU A 90 8.40 -3.49 15.08
CA GLU A 90 8.67 -4.50 14.05
C GLU A 90 7.38 -5.11 13.51
N GLU A 91 6.39 -5.37 14.39
CA GLU A 91 5.09 -5.91 14.00
C GLU A 91 4.29 -4.91 13.14
N ALA A 92 4.35 -3.63 13.47
CA ALA A 92 3.67 -2.60 12.70
C ALA A 92 4.26 -2.46 11.29
N ILE A 93 5.58 -2.54 11.16
CA ILE A 93 6.27 -2.53 9.87
C ILE A 93 6.01 -3.80 9.07
N ALA A 94 6.01 -4.98 9.72
CA ALA A 94 5.64 -6.23 9.06
C ALA A 94 4.19 -6.19 8.54
N SER A 95 3.25 -5.65 9.34
CA SER A 95 1.87 -5.45 8.91
C SER A 95 1.77 -4.49 7.71
N ALA A 96 2.56 -3.41 7.71
CA ALA A 96 2.60 -2.46 6.62
C ALA A 96 3.19 -3.05 5.33
N LYS A 97 4.20 -3.93 5.43
CA LYS A 97 4.74 -4.70 4.28
C LYS A 97 3.64 -5.54 3.61
N ASN A 98 2.95 -6.37 4.38
CA ASN A 98 1.85 -7.20 3.86
C ASN A 98 0.70 -6.35 3.27
N SER A 99 0.41 -5.22 3.93
CA SER A 99 -0.60 -4.27 3.47
C SER A 99 -0.19 -3.61 2.15
N TRP A 100 1.11 -3.33 1.98
CA TRP A 100 1.66 -2.75 0.77
C TRP A 100 1.61 -3.72 -0.40
N GLU A 101 1.95 -5.00 -0.21
CA GLU A 101 1.84 -6.03 -1.26
C GLU A 101 0.44 -6.08 -1.88
N THR A 102 -0.61 -6.01 -1.04
CA THR A 102 -2.00 -5.99 -1.52
C THR A 102 -2.32 -4.76 -2.37
N LEU A 103 -1.84 -3.58 -1.97
CA LEU A 103 -2.03 -2.36 -2.76
C LEU A 103 -1.17 -2.37 -4.03
N GLN A 104 0.05 -2.88 -3.94
CA GLN A 104 0.98 -3.02 -5.04
C GLN A 104 0.40 -3.89 -6.15
N ASP A 105 -0.17 -5.06 -5.80
CA ASP A 105 -0.87 -5.94 -6.76
C ASP A 105 -2.02 -5.19 -7.48
N GLY A 106 -2.81 -4.43 -6.72
CA GLY A 106 -3.89 -3.61 -7.28
C GLY A 106 -3.38 -2.52 -8.22
N LEU A 107 -2.31 -1.82 -7.84
CA LEU A 107 -1.67 -0.78 -8.65
C LEU A 107 -1.04 -1.34 -9.92
N LEU A 108 -0.49 -2.55 -9.85
CA LEU A 108 0.13 -3.24 -10.98
C LEU A 108 -0.88 -4.02 -11.87
N PHE A 109 -2.14 -4.09 -11.47
CA PHE A 109 -3.18 -4.86 -12.16
C PHE A 109 -3.20 -4.63 -13.67
N GLY A 110 -3.17 -3.36 -14.11
CA GLY A 110 -3.23 -3.03 -15.52
C GLY A 110 -2.04 -3.55 -16.34
N TYR A 111 -0.86 -3.61 -15.73
CA TYR A 111 0.33 -4.18 -16.37
C TYR A 111 0.25 -5.71 -16.49
N HIS A 112 -0.36 -6.37 -15.50
CA HIS A 112 -0.50 -7.83 -15.49
C HIS A 112 -1.62 -8.33 -16.40
N TYR A 113 -2.77 -7.66 -16.39
CA TYR A 113 -4.00 -8.19 -17.00
C TYR A 113 -4.52 -7.36 -18.18
N GLY A 114 -3.98 -6.16 -18.42
CA GLY A 114 -4.48 -5.27 -19.47
C GLY A 114 -4.50 -5.90 -20.85
N LYS A 115 -3.46 -6.66 -21.21
CA LYS A 115 -3.39 -7.39 -22.50
C LYS A 115 -4.46 -8.47 -22.61
N GLN A 116 -4.67 -9.26 -21.55
CA GLN A 116 -5.71 -10.30 -21.51
C GLN A 116 -7.13 -9.69 -21.58
N LEU A 117 -7.30 -8.49 -21.04
CA LEU A 117 -8.52 -7.70 -21.09
C LEU A 117 -8.71 -6.95 -22.43
N GLY A 118 -7.77 -7.06 -23.36
CA GLY A 118 -7.86 -6.46 -24.70
C GLY A 118 -7.51 -4.96 -24.75
N TRP A 119 -6.81 -4.43 -23.74
CA TRP A 119 -6.33 -3.04 -23.78
C TRP A 119 -5.15 -2.90 -24.75
N THR A 120 -5.29 -2.00 -25.72
CA THR A 120 -4.37 -1.89 -26.86
C THR A 120 -3.16 -0.98 -26.59
N ASP A 121 -3.21 -0.16 -25.56
CA ASP A 121 -2.20 0.84 -25.20
C ASP A 121 -1.28 0.39 -24.05
N THR A 122 -1.29 -0.91 -23.70
CA THR A 122 -0.50 -1.46 -22.58
C THR A 122 1.01 -1.32 -22.73
N ASP A 123 1.50 -1.18 -23.97
CA ASP A 123 2.91 -0.98 -24.30
C ASP A 123 3.26 0.52 -24.52
N ASP A 124 2.29 1.43 -24.41
CA ASP A 124 2.54 2.87 -24.56
C ASP A 124 3.28 3.43 -23.34
N ALA A 125 4.20 4.37 -23.57
CA ALA A 125 4.97 5.01 -22.50
C ALA A 125 4.11 5.81 -21.50
N SER A 126 2.88 6.17 -21.88
CA SER A 126 1.90 6.83 -21.00
C SER A 126 1.04 5.84 -20.21
N PHE A 127 1.13 4.53 -20.47
CA PHE A 127 0.34 3.54 -19.76
C PHE A 127 0.70 3.53 -18.27
N GLY A 128 -0.33 3.53 -17.42
CA GLY A 128 -0.14 3.58 -15.97
C GLY A 128 0.31 4.94 -15.41
N ASN A 129 0.48 5.98 -16.24
CA ASN A 129 0.78 7.33 -15.76
C ASN A 129 -0.52 8.10 -15.40
N PRO A 130 -0.73 8.51 -14.12
CA PRO A 130 -1.91 9.23 -13.67
C PRO A 130 -2.22 10.53 -14.45
N GLU A 131 -1.21 11.23 -14.98
CA GLU A 131 -1.39 12.48 -15.73
C GLU A 131 -2.24 12.30 -17.00
N TYR A 132 -2.18 11.10 -17.59
CA TYR A 132 -2.90 10.74 -18.81
C TYR A 132 -4.21 9.99 -18.52
N MET A 133 -4.51 9.70 -17.26
CA MET A 133 -5.74 9.02 -16.87
C MET A 133 -6.91 10.01 -16.75
N ARG A 134 -8.12 9.51 -16.98
CA ARG A 134 -9.36 10.25 -16.75
C ARG A 134 -10.25 9.39 -15.89
N ILE A 135 -10.44 9.81 -14.64
CA ILE A 135 -11.25 9.10 -13.67
C ILE A 135 -12.62 9.77 -13.56
N PRO A 136 -13.70 9.01 -13.34
CA PRO A 136 -15.04 9.55 -13.15
C PRO A 136 -15.11 10.31 -11.81
N SER A 137 -15.15 11.64 -11.84
CA SER A 137 -15.23 12.49 -10.63
C SER A 137 -16.46 12.17 -9.77
N GLU A 138 -17.55 11.75 -10.41
CA GLU A 138 -18.81 11.39 -9.76
C GLU A 138 -18.89 9.93 -9.30
N SER A 139 -17.79 9.17 -9.42
CA SER A 139 -17.78 7.80 -8.88
C SER A 139 -17.80 7.82 -7.35
N GLU A 140 -18.49 6.84 -6.76
CA GLU A 140 -18.60 6.69 -5.31
C GLU A 140 -17.22 6.63 -4.64
N ALA A 141 -16.25 5.95 -5.25
CA ALA A 141 -14.89 5.85 -4.71
C ALA A 141 -14.18 7.22 -4.66
N VAL A 142 -14.33 8.05 -5.70
CA VAL A 142 -13.72 9.38 -5.75
C VAL A 142 -14.37 10.31 -4.72
N GLN A 143 -15.71 10.32 -4.64
CA GLN A 143 -16.44 11.14 -3.67
C GLN A 143 -16.09 10.76 -2.23
N ARG A 144 -16.12 9.46 -1.87
CA ARG A 144 -15.73 8.97 -0.54
C ARG A 144 -14.28 9.30 -0.20
N PHE A 145 -13.38 9.29 -1.19
CA PHE A 145 -11.98 9.63 -0.98
C PHE A 145 -11.83 11.13 -0.71
N GLN A 146 -12.52 11.98 -1.47
CA GLN A 146 -12.54 13.43 -1.25
C GLN A 146 -13.12 13.77 0.13
N GLU A 147 -14.26 13.18 0.51
CA GLU A 147 -14.86 13.35 1.83
C GLU A 147 -13.88 12.98 2.96
N SER A 148 -13.13 11.89 2.79
CA SER A 148 -12.10 11.49 3.76
C SER A 148 -10.94 12.49 3.80
N MET A 149 -10.47 12.98 2.67
CA MET A 149 -9.35 13.93 2.64
C MET A 149 -9.75 15.34 3.13
N ASP A 150 -11.00 15.75 2.90
CA ASP A 150 -11.58 17.01 3.37
C ASP A 150 -11.83 17.00 4.89
N ASP A 151 -12.01 15.82 5.50
CA ASP A 151 -12.09 15.62 6.94
C ASP A 151 -10.68 15.60 7.59
N ASP A 152 -10.06 16.78 7.73
CA ASP A 152 -8.78 16.98 8.43
C ASP A 152 -7.68 15.98 8.00
N PHE A 153 -7.56 15.78 6.69
CA PHE A 153 -6.62 14.82 6.08
C PHE A 153 -6.74 13.40 6.67
N ASN A 154 -7.96 12.87 6.75
CA ASN A 154 -8.24 11.51 7.21
C ASN A 154 -7.76 10.46 6.18
N THR A 155 -6.44 10.35 6.10
CA THR A 155 -5.69 9.38 5.29
C THR A 155 -6.01 7.92 5.63
N PRO A 156 -6.33 7.53 6.88
CA PRO A 156 -6.82 6.17 7.15
C PRO A 156 -8.12 5.85 6.41
N GLY A 157 -9.08 6.79 6.39
CA GLY A 157 -10.33 6.64 5.64
C GLY A 157 -10.09 6.55 4.13
N ALA A 158 -9.22 7.42 3.61
CA ALA A 158 -8.82 7.41 2.20
C ALA A 158 -8.13 6.09 1.78
N ILE A 159 -7.24 5.55 2.61
CA ILE A 159 -6.55 4.27 2.38
C ILE A 159 -7.53 3.10 2.36
N ALA A 160 -8.56 3.09 3.21
CA ALA A 160 -9.57 2.03 3.20
C ALA A 160 -10.22 1.90 1.82
N ILE A 161 -10.48 3.01 1.14
CA ILE A 161 -11.05 3.05 -0.21
C ILE A 161 -10.07 2.50 -1.25
N LEU A 162 -8.77 2.80 -1.12
CA LEU A 162 -7.74 2.19 -1.98
C LEU A 162 -7.73 0.66 -1.85
N PHE A 163 -7.84 0.14 -0.63
CA PHE A 163 -7.91 -1.30 -0.38
C PHE A 163 -9.19 -1.95 -0.94
N GLU A 164 -10.33 -1.27 -0.88
CA GLU A 164 -11.57 -1.75 -1.49
C GLU A 164 -11.43 -1.90 -3.01
N LEU A 165 -10.84 -0.90 -3.68
CA LEU A 165 -10.54 -0.95 -5.11
C LEU A 165 -9.53 -2.06 -5.44
N ALA A 166 -8.41 -2.13 -4.70
CA ALA A 166 -7.37 -3.14 -4.91
C ALA A 166 -7.92 -4.57 -4.77
N LYS A 167 -8.74 -4.85 -3.74
CA LYS A 167 -9.39 -6.15 -3.54
C LYS A 167 -10.37 -6.51 -4.65
N THR A 168 -11.08 -5.51 -5.19
CA THR A 168 -11.99 -5.71 -6.33
C THR A 168 -11.22 -6.11 -7.58
N LEU A 169 -10.11 -5.42 -7.86
CA LEU A 169 -9.21 -5.75 -8.97
C LEU A 169 -8.56 -7.12 -8.78
N GLN A 170 -8.07 -7.44 -7.58
CA GLN A 170 -7.49 -8.75 -7.26
C GLN A 170 -8.49 -9.89 -7.54
N LYS A 171 -9.78 -9.69 -7.19
CA LYS A 171 -10.82 -10.66 -7.49
C LYS A 171 -10.99 -10.88 -9.01
N GLU A 172 -10.97 -9.81 -9.81
CA GLU A 172 -11.04 -9.92 -11.27
C GLU A 172 -9.78 -10.61 -11.85
N GLY A 173 -8.60 -10.31 -11.31
CA GLY A 173 -7.35 -10.98 -11.67
C GLY A 173 -7.44 -12.49 -11.44
N ASN A 174 -7.90 -12.91 -10.27
CA ASN A 174 -8.10 -14.33 -9.96
C ASN A 174 -9.09 -15.00 -10.93
N LEU A 175 -10.16 -14.32 -11.34
CA LEU A 175 -11.11 -14.86 -12.33
C LEU A 175 -10.47 -15.00 -13.71
N LEU A 176 -9.67 -14.02 -14.13
CA LEU A 176 -8.92 -14.06 -15.37
C LEU A 176 -7.92 -15.21 -15.40
N VAL A 177 -7.22 -15.47 -14.30
CA VAL A 177 -6.26 -16.58 -14.15
C VAL A 177 -6.97 -17.93 -14.19
N HIS A 178 -8.02 -18.13 -13.38
CA HIS A 178 -8.63 -19.46 -13.22
C HIS A 178 -9.73 -19.79 -14.24
N GLN A 179 -10.40 -18.79 -14.79
CA GLN A 179 -11.56 -18.97 -15.68
C GLN A 179 -11.33 -18.39 -17.07
N GLY A 180 -10.21 -17.73 -17.31
CA GLY A 180 -9.88 -17.09 -18.59
C GLY A 180 -10.73 -15.86 -18.91
N LYS A 181 -11.63 -15.43 -18.00
CA LYS A 181 -12.55 -14.32 -18.20
C LYS A 181 -12.82 -13.58 -16.90
N ALA A 182 -12.97 -12.27 -17.01
CA ALA A 182 -13.44 -11.41 -15.93
C ALA A 182 -14.95 -11.59 -15.69
N SER A 183 -15.43 -11.21 -14.51
CA SER A 183 -16.86 -11.11 -14.21
C SER A 183 -17.47 -9.77 -14.60
N THR A 184 -16.63 -8.75 -14.69
CA THR A 184 -17.01 -7.38 -15.05
C THR A 184 -16.47 -7.05 -16.46
N ASP A 185 -17.07 -6.09 -17.15
CA ASP A 185 -16.57 -5.66 -18.45
C ASP A 185 -15.19 -4.99 -18.35
N SER A 186 -14.40 -5.13 -19.42
CA SER A 186 -13.01 -4.68 -19.47
C SER A 186 -12.85 -3.16 -19.26
N GLN A 187 -13.83 -2.36 -19.68
CA GLN A 187 -13.77 -0.90 -19.53
C GLN A 187 -14.00 -0.47 -18.08
N THR A 188 -15.00 -1.06 -17.41
CA THR A 188 -15.24 -0.82 -15.98
C THR A 188 -14.03 -1.23 -15.13
N ILE A 189 -13.40 -2.37 -15.43
CA ILE A 189 -12.17 -2.80 -14.74
C ILE A 189 -11.05 -1.79 -14.96
N ARG A 190 -10.91 -1.28 -16.19
CA ARG A 190 -9.92 -0.25 -16.52
C ARG A 190 -10.14 1.02 -15.72
N GLU A 191 -11.38 1.49 -15.62
CA GLU A 191 -11.75 2.68 -14.86
C GLU A 191 -11.47 2.51 -13.36
N GLN A 192 -11.75 1.32 -12.80
CA GLN A 192 -11.41 1.01 -11.40
C GLN A 192 -9.91 1.04 -11.15
N TRP A 193 -9.11 0.42 -12.03
CA TRP A 193 -7.65 0.44 -11.95
C TRP A 193 -7.09 1.85 -12.06
N GLN A 194 -7.54 2.64 -13.04
CA GLN A 194 -7.11 4.03 -13.20
C GLN A 194 -7.51 4.90 -12.01
N THR A 195 -8.70 4.66 -11.43
CA THR A 195 -9.15 5.33 -10.21
C THR A 195 -8.22 5.00 -9.04
N LEU A 196 -7.89 3.73 -8.81
CA LEU A 196 -6.93 3.32 -7.78
C LEU A 196 -5.58 4.02 -7.95
N VAL A 197 -5.03 4.01 -9.17
CA VAL A 197 -3.73 4.64 -9.49
C VAL A 197 -3.76 6.15 -9.22
N CYS A 198 -4.81 6.85 -9.63
CA CYS A 198 -4.92 8.29 -9.44
C CYS A 198 -5.10 8.67 -7.96
N LEU A 199 -5.93 7.93 -7.21
CA LEU A 199 -6.16 8.21 -5.79
C LEU A 199 -4.92 7.86 -4.94
N ALA A 200 -4.22 6.77 -5.27
CA ALA A 200 -2.94 6.43 -4.64
C ALA A 200 -1.87 7.51 -4.86
N GLN A 201 -1.82 8.11 -6.06
CA GLN A 201 -0.90 9.20 -6.38
C GLN A 201 -1.10 10.43 -5.49
N VAL A 202 -2.34 10.75 -5.10
CA VAL A 202 -2.62 11.87 -4.16
C VAL A 202 -1.93 11.64 -2.81
N LEU A 203 -1.86 10.37 -2.37
CA LEU A 203 -1.15 9.96 -1.16
C LEU A 203 0.35 9.72 -1.40
N GLY A 204 0.82 9.83 -2.64
CA GLY A 204 2.20 9.57 -3.06
C GLY A 204 2.59 8.09 -2.97
N LEU A 205 1.60 7.20 -3.06
CA LEU A 205 1.81 5.75 -3.18
C LEU A 205 1.87 5.40 -4.66
N GLU A 206 2.95 4.75 -5.09
CA GLU A 206 3.14 4.33 -6.47
C GLU A 206 3.77 2.94 -6.53
N ALA A 207 3.41 2.15 -7.54
CA ALA A 207 4.08 0.90 -7.86
C ALA A 207 4.47 0.94 -9.33
N LYS A 208 5.68 0.47 -9.63
CA LYS A 208 6.18 0.35 -11.00
C LYS A 208 6.42 -1.13 -11.29
N PRO A 209 6.11 -1.60 -12.51
CA PRO A 209 6.54 -2.92 -12.92
C PRO A 209 8.07 -2.96 -12.82
N SER A 210 8.61 -4.02 -12.20
CA SER A 210 10.05 -4.21 -12.10
C SER A 210 10.67 -4.18 -13.51
N ALA A 211 11.72 -3.37 -13.68
CA ALA A 211 12.47 -3.31 -14.94
C ALA A 211 13.28 -4.60 -15.17
N GLU A 212 13.55 -5.34 -14.10
CA GLU A 212 14.08 -6.68 -14.17
C GLU A 212 12.92 -7.65 -14.30
N PRO A 213 12.98 -8.61 -15.26
CA PRO A 213 12.04 -9.72 -15.24
C PRO A 213 12.08 -10.33 -13.84
N GLN A 214 10.90 -10.60 -13.28
CA GLN A 214 10.76 -11.50 -12.15
C GLN A 214 11.73 -12.68 -12.39
N PRO A 215 12.56 -13.08 -11.40
CA PRO A 215 13.53 -14.14 -11.60
C PRO A 215 12.82 -15.29 -12.31
N THR A 216 13.39 -15.74 -13.42
CA THR A 216 12.81 -16.74 -14.33
C THR A 216 12.49 -18.08 -13.67
N ASP A 217 12.80 -18.21 -12.38
CA ASP A 217 12.57 -19.38 -11.51
C ASP A 217 11.39 -19.19 -10.53
N SER A 218 10.71 -18.02 -10.50
CA SER A 218 9.45 -17.90 -9.76
C SER A 218 8.34 -18.60 -10.55
N PRO A 219 7.62 -19.56 -9.93
CA PRO A 219 6.59 -20.32 -10.61
C PRO A 219 5.47 -19.41 -11.08
N THR A 220 5.02 -19.65 -12.31
CA THR A 220 3.80 -19.10 -12.87
C THR A 220 2.60 -19.49 -12.00
N ASP A 221 1.52 -18.71 -12.06
CA ASP A 221 0.26 -19.06 -11.37
C ASP A 221 -0.20 -20.49 -11.68
N ALA A 222 0.01 -20.95 -12.91
CA ALA A 222 -0.31 -22.31 -13.34
C ALA A 222 0.54 -23.38 -12.62
N GLU A 223 1.84 -23.13 -12.48
CA GLU A 223 2.76 -24.03 -11.76
C GLU A 223 2.45 -24.03 -10.25
N ILE A 224 2.08 -22.88 -9.67
CA ILE A 224 1.64 -22.78 -8.28
C ILE A 224 0.38 -23.62 -8.04
N GLU A 225 -0.62 -23.48 -8.90
CA GLU A 225 -1.87 -24.25 -8.79
C GLU A 225 -1.63 -25.75 -8.97
N GLU A 226 -0.74 -26.15 -9.88
CA GLU A 226 -0.35 -27.55 -10.05
C GLU A 226 0.32 -28.10 -8.79
N MET A 227 1.25 -27.35 -8.18
CA MET A 227 1.88 -27.72 -6.91
C MET A 227 0.86 -27.79 -5.76
N ILE A 228 -0.12 -26.87 -5.70
CA ILE A 228 -1.20 -26.91 -4.71
C ILE A 228 -2.05 -28.18 -4.90
N GLN A 229 -2.38 -28.55 -6.14
CA GLN A 229 -3.12 -29.76 -6.45
C GLN A 229 -2.34 -31.03 -6.03
N GLN A 230 -1.04 -31.10 -6.36
CA GLN A 230 -0.15 -32.19 -5.92
C GLN A 230 -0.09 -32.29 -4.39
N ARG A 231 -0.03 -31.15 -3.69
CA ARG A 231 -0.10 -31.10 -2.21
C ARG A 231 -1.43 -31.64 -1.69
N GLN A 232 -2.55 -31.28 -2.30
CA GLN A 232 -3.87 -31.78 -1.88
C GLN A 232 -3.98 -33.31 -2.08
N GLU A 233 -3.44 -33.83 -3.17
CA GLU A 233 -3.39 -35.27 -3.45
C GLU A 233 -2.49 -36.01 -2.45
N ALA A 234 -1.32 -35.47 -2.12
CA ALA A 234 -0.43 -36.00 -1.09
C ALA A 234 -1.12 -36.07 0.27
N ARG A 235 -1.82 -35.00 0.69
CA ARG A 235 -2.59 -34.98 1.94
C ARG A 235 -3.75 -35.98 1.93
N LYS A 236 -4.46 -36.13 0.80
CA LYS A 236 -5.54 -37.12 0.64
C LYS A 236 -5.02 -38.56 0.74
N ALA A 237 -3.81 -38.79 0.23
CA ALA A 237 -3.09 -40.06 0.37
C ALA A 237 -2.44 -40.25 1.75
N LYS A 238 -2.62 -39.32 2.70
CA LYS A 238 -1.99 -39.28 4.03
C LYS A 238 -0.44 -39.23 3.98
N ASN A 239 0.13 -38.79 2.87
CA ASN A 239 1.55 -38.49 2.74
C ASN A 239 1.82 -37.03 3.16
N PHE A 240 1.83 -36.80 4.47
CA PHE A 240 2.01 -35.46 5.04
C PHE A 240 3.41 -34.89 4.75
N ALA A 241 4.44 -35.75 4.70
CA ALA A 241 5.81 -35.33 4.42
C ALA A 241 5.94 -34.69 3.03
N GLU A 242 5.30 -35.27 2.01
CA GLU A 242 5.30 -34.69 0.66
C GLU A 242 4.47 -33.40 0.59
N GLY A 243 3.34 -33.34 1.31
CA GLY A 243 2.54 -32.12 1.39
C GLY A 243 3.27 -30.94 2.06
N ASP A 244 4.12 -31.23 3.05
CA ASP A 244 4.97 -30.24 3.72
C ASP A 244 6.15 -29.83 2.82
N ARG A 245 6.77 -30.78 2.11
CA ARG A 245 7.84 -30.51 1.13
C ARG A 245 7.38 -29.50 0.06
N ILE A 246 6.20 -29.71 -0.53
CA ILE A 246 5.65 -28.82 -1.55
C ILE A 246 5.32 -27.45 -0.98
N ARG A 247 4.81 -27.37 0.25
CA ARG A 247 4.53 -26.09 0.91
C ARG A 247 5.82 -25.29 1.13
N ASP A 248 6.86 -25.96 1.58
CA ASP A 248 8.13 -25.30 1.89
C ASP A 248 8.88 -24.90 0.60
N GLU A 249 8.71 -25.67 -0.49
CA GLU A 249 9.20 -25.32 -1.85
C GLU A 249 8.50 -24.07 -2.40
N LEU A 250 7.16 -24.03 -2.33
CA LEU A 250 6.38 -22.85 -2.68
C LEU A 250 6.79 -21.64 -1.84
N LYS A 251 6.98 -21.83 -0.52
CA LYS A 251 7.43 -20.75 0.37
C LYS A 251 8.83 -20.25 0.00
N ALA A 252 9.74 -21.14 -0.40
CA ALA A 252 11.08 -20.75 -0.85
C ALA A 252 11.06 -19.95 -2.17
N GLN A 253 10.00 -20.13 -2.97
CA GLN A 253 9.74 -19.36 -4.20
C GLN A 253 8.90 -18.10 -3.96
N GLY A 254 8.71 -17.70 -2.69
CA GLY A 254 7.93 -16.52 -2.32
C GLY A 254 6.41 -16.76 -2.32
N ILE A 255 5.92 -18.00 -2.34
CA ILE A 255 4.49 -18.30 -2.38
C ILE A 255 4.00 -18.81 -1.02
N ILE A 256 3.11 -18.05 -0.39
CA ILE A 256 2.54 -18.39 0.92
C ILE A 256 1.15 -19.00 0.76
N LEU A 257 1.00 -20.26 1.20
CA LEU A 257 -0.28 -20.98 1.22
C LEU A 257 -1.09 -20.70 2.49
N VAL A 258 -2.37 -20.43 2.31
CA VAL A 258 -3.38 -20.24 3.37
C VAL A 258 -4.47 -21.29 3.20
N ASP A 259 -4.51 -22.26 4.12
CA ASP A 259 -5.56 -23.28 4.15
C ASP A 259 -6.83 -22.72 4.82
N GLN A 260 -7.99 -22.85 4.17
CA GLN A 260 -9.30 -22.43 4.66
C GLN A 260 -10.16 -23.63 5.10
N PRO A 261 -11.14 -23.43 6.00
CA PRO A 261 -12.15 -24.43 6.31
C PRO A 261 -12.85 -24.95 5.03
N GLY A 262 -13.06 -26.27 4.95
CA GLY A 262 -13.64 -26.90 3.75
C GLY A 262 -12.61 -27.41 2.74
N GLY A 263 -11.31 -27.34 3.04
CA GLY A 263 -10.25 -27.94 2.21
C GLY A 263 -9.81 -27.08 1.04
N LYS A 264 -10.21 -25.81 1.01
CA LYS A 264 -9.79 -24.83 0.01
C LYS A 264 -8.44 -24.22 0.43
N THR A 265 -7.46 -24.21 -0.45
CA THR A 265 -6.18 -23.51 -0.23
C THR A 265 -6.17 -22.27 -1.13
N THR A 266 -5.85 -21.11 -0.55
CA THR A 266 -5.59 -19.85 -1.27
C THR A 266 -4.12 -19.48 -1.11
N TRP A 267 -3.54 -18.71 -2.01
CA TRP A 267 -2.12 -18.34 -1.93
C TRP A 267 -1.90 -16.85 -2.28
N HIS A 268 -0.74 -16.33 -1.89
CA HIS A 268 -0.25 -15.00 -2.27
C HIS A 268 1.27 -15.05 -2.49
N ARG A 269 1.78 -14.11 -3.29
CA ARG A 269 3.21 -13.88 -3.47
C ARG A 269 3.73 -12.98 -2.34
N SER A 270 4.94 -13.25 -1.87
CA SER A 270 5.73 -12.54 -0.87
C SER A 270 6.99 -11.96 -1.50
#